data_AF-A0A0Q7TW60-F1
#
_entry.id   AF-A0A0Q7TW60-F1
#
_cell.length_a   1.000
_cell.length_b   1.000
_cell.length_c   1.000
_cell.angle_alpha   90.00
_cell.angle_beta   90.00
_cell.angle_gamma   90.00
#
_symmetry.space_group_name_H-M   'P 1'
#
loop_
_entity.id
_entity.type
_entity.pdbx_description
1 polymer ?
#
loop_
_entity_poly.entity_id
_entity_poly.type
_entity_poly.pdbx_seq_one_letter_code
_entity_poly.pdbx_strand_id
1 'polypeptide(L)'
;MERLSDQILLLLHGHFFDDGYEYVPFAEIRLGIPSEPANAVKLELEGLISANKVIQETETRARASILGAIGPETNYTAKVDGYKISKYGISFVEKFEDEYYNQLLDGLHTQIPDAREDNADWEPLPLDRTDPNLNSVIKTLEKVIDDVHGDNGYSAEHPEERRYVQDKLTVAIKTLKEEASISLAYAQAFIVEPLSRLIKRFGSAALGVAATAAREAFTTWLKSKGINFLDDLFK
;
A
#
# COMPACT_ATOMS: atom_id res chain seq x y z
N MET A 1 -0.60 26.84 -22.72
CA MET A 1 -2.01 26.57 -22.40
C MET A 1 -2.05 25.16 -21.88
N GLU A 2 -1.89 25.01 -20.57
CA GLU A 2 -2.09 23.74 -19.88
C GLU A 2 -3.51 23.28 -20.17
N ARG A 3 -3.66 22.06 -20.68
CA ARG A 3 -5.00 21.54 -20.97
C ARG A 3 -5.56 21.01 -19.67
N LEU A 4 -6.76 21.47 -19.29
CA LEU A 4 -7.52 20.95 -18.16
C LEU A 4 -7.65 19.41 -18.20
N SER A 5 -7.67 18.83 -19.41
CA SER A 5 -7.59 17.38 -19.63
C SER A 5 -6.40 16.73 -18.95
N ASP A 6 -5.22 17.35 -19.04
CA ASP A 6 -3.96 16.77 -18.60
C ASP A 6 -3.83 16.87 -17.08
N GLN A 7 -4.33 17.95 -16.49
CA GLN A 7 -4.45 18.12 -15.04
C GLN A 7 -5.40 17.08 -14.42
N ILE A 8 -6.58 16.86 -15.03
CA ILE A 8 -7.54 15.84 -14.58
C ILE A 8 -6.94 14.43 -14.70
N LEU A 9 -6.25 14.14 -15.81
CA LEU A 9 -5.60 12.84 -16.00
C LEU A 9 -4.45 12.62 -15.02
N LEU A 10 -3.64 13.64 -14.75
CA LEU A 10 -2.55 13.56 -13.78
C LEU A 10 -3.08 13.31 -12.36
N LEU A 11 -4.16 14.00 -11.98
CA LEU A 11 -4.83 13.80 -10.69
C LEU A 11 -5.38 12.37 -10.55
N LEU A 12 -6.09 11.87 -11.57
CA LEU A 12 -6.62 10.50 -11.56
C LEU A 12 -5.51 9.44 -11.66
N HIS A 13 -4.39 9.77 -12.31
CA HIS A 13 -3.20 8.92 -12.37
C HIS A 13 -2.54 8.82 -10.99
N GLY A 14 -2.40 9.93 -10.25
CA GLY A 14 -1.91 9.91 -8.87
C GLY A 14 -2.74 8.97 -7.99
N HIS A 15 -4.07 9.12 -8.03
CA HIS A 15 -4.98 8.25 -7.28
C HIS A 15 -5.02 6.79 -7.78
N PHE A 16 -4.58 6.50 -9.00
CA PHE A 16 -4.45 5.12 -9.48
C PHE A 16 -3.32 4.36 -8.79
N PHE A 17 -2.27 5.05 -8.35
CA PHE A 17 -1.17 4.45 -7.57
C PHE A 17 -1.42 4.43 -6.06
N ASP A 18 -2.45 5.14 -5.59
CA ASP A 18 -2.93 5.03 -4.21
C ASP A 18 -3.86 3.80 -4.11
N ASP A 19 -3.35 2.67 -3.61
CA ASP A 19 -4.03 1.37 -3.47
C ASP A 19 -5.30 1.37 -2.57
N GLY A 20 -5.85 2.55 -2.25
CA GLY A 20 -7.00 2.77 -1.36
C GLY A 20 -8.34 3.07 -2.04
N TYR A 21 -8.38 3.54 -3.30
CA TYR A 21 -9.64 3.95 -3.95
C TYR A 21 -9.78 3.39 -5.37
N GLU A 22 -10.82 2.57 -5.60
CA GLU A 22 -11.12 2.06 -6.94
C GLU A 22 -11.65 3.16 -7.88
N TYR A 23 -12.30 4.19 -7.32
CA TYR A 23 -12.84 5.36 -8.01
C TYR A 23 -12.72 6.65 -7.18
N VAL A 24 -12.35 7.75 -7.82
CA VAL A 24 -12.22 9.10 -7.24
C VAL A 24 -13.52 9.88 -7.43
N PRO A 25 -14.18 10.39 -6.38
CA PRO A 25 -15.42 11.13 -6.51
C PRO A 25 -15.19 12.52 -7.13
N PHE A 26 -16.18 13.04 -7.87
CA PHE A 26 -16.12 14.37 -8.51
C PHE A 26 -15.69 15.49 -7.55
N ALA A 27 -16.13 15.42 -6.29
CA ALA A 27 -15.81 16.42 -5.28
C ALA A 27 -14.30 16.52 -5.01
N GLU A 28 -13.59 15.40 -5.02
CA GLU A 28 -12.13 15.34 -4.81
C GLU A 28 -11.38 15.87 -6.02
N ILE A 29 -11.80 15.49 -7.23
CA ILE A 29 -11.23 16.02 -8.49
C ILE A 29 -11.36 17.56 -8.52
N ARG A 30 -12.53 18.08 -8.15
CA ARG A 30 -12.77 19.54 -8.08
C ARG A 30 -11.90 20.22 -7.03
N LEU A 31 -11.63 19.56 -5.90
CA LEU A 31 -10.77 20.12 -4.86
C LEU A 31 -9.30 20.18 -5.30
N GLY A 32 -8.84 19.23 -6.13
CA GLY A 32 -7.47 19.22 -6.66
C GLY A 32 -7.23 20.25 -7.78
N ILE A 33 -8.28 20.78 -8.41
CA ILE A 33 -8.20 21.80 -9.47
C ILE A 33 -9.02 23.04 -9.08
N PRO A 34 -8.64 23.78 -8.03
CA PRO A 34 -9.44 24.90 -7.54
C PRO A 34 -9.41 26.13 -8.47
N SER A 35 -8.45 26.17 -9.40
CA SER A 35 -8.31 27.23 -10.40
C SER A 35 -9.44 27.23 -11.44
N GLU A 36 -10.13 26.11 -11.63
CA GLU A 36 -11.12 25.93 -12.69
C GLU A 36 -12.56 25.83 -12.15
N PRO A 37 -13.56 26.37 -12.87
CA PRO A 37 -14.95 26.28 -12.44
C PRO A 37 -15.46 24.84 -12.58
N ALA A 38 -16.31 24.41 -11.64
CA ALA A 38 -16.81 23.03 -11.58
C ALA A 38 -17.47 22.55 -12.90
N ASN A 39 -18.14 23.45 -13.63
CA ASN A 39 -18.75 23.11 -14.92
C ASN A 39 -17.72 22.80 -16.01
N ALA A 40 -16.56 23.47 -15.99
CA ALA A 40 -15.48 23.20 -16.93
C ALA A 40 -14.84 21.84 -16.64
N VAL A 41 -14.56 21.54 -15.36
CA VAL A 41 -14.04 20.23 -14.93
C VAL A 41 -14.98 19.10 -15.31
N LYS A 42 -16.30 19.29 -15.15
CA LYS A 42 -17.30 18.29 -15.52
C LYS A 42 -17.36 18.06 -17.04
N LEU A 43 -17.38 19.12 -17.83
CA LEU A 43 -17.40 19.03 -19.30
C LEU A 43 -16.15 18.33 -19.83
N GLU A 44 -15.00 18.61 -19.22
CA GLU A 44 -13.73 17.98 -19.61
C GLU A 44 -13.69 16.49 -19.22
N LEU A 45 -14.22 16.12 -18.06
CA LEU A 45 -14.40 14.71 -17.67
C LEU A 45 -15.28 13.95 -18.67
N GLU A 46 -16.39 14.54 -19.11
CA GLU A 46 -17.26 13.96 -20.14
C GLU A 46 -16.51 13.76 -21.49
N GLY A 47 -15.65 14.72 -21.84
CA GLY A 47 -14.74 14.61 -22.98
C GLY A 47 -13.72 13.47 -22.84
N LEU A 48 -13.10 13.34 -21.66
CA LEU A 48 -12.13 12.28 -21.34
C LEU A 48 -12.78 10.89 -21.32
N ILE A 49 -14.03 10.78 -20.84
CA ILE A 49 -14.82 9.54 -20.89
C ILE A 49 -15.11 9.16 -22.35
N SER A 50 -15.56 10.13 -23.15
CA SER A 50 -15.81 9.92 -24.59
C SER A 50 -14.55 9.50 -25.35
N ALA A 51 -13.37 9.98 -24.92
CA ALA A 51 -12.07 9.61 -25.44
C ALA A 51 -11.50 8.31 -24.84
N ASN A 52 -12.25 7.61 -23.99
CA ASN A 52 -11.85 6.38 -23.29
C ASN A 52 -10.57 6.54 -22.45
N LYS A 53 -10.29 7.74 -21.93
CA LYS A 53 -9.16 8.02 -21.03
C LYS A 53 -9.55 7.95 -19.56
N VAL A 54 -10.85 8.09 -19.26
CA VAL A 54 -11.44 8.01 -17.92
C VAL A 54 -12.65 7.08 -17.95
N ILE A 55 -12.86 6.33 -16.88
CA ILE A 55 -14.00 5.43 -16.65
C ILE A 55 -14.85 6.06 -15.54
N GLN A 56 -16.16 6.15 -15.74
CA GLN A 56 -17.11 6.60 -14.72
C GLN A 56 -17.96 5.43 -14.24
N GLU A 57 -18.09 5.28 -12.91
CA GLU A 57 -19.02 4.35 -12.28
C GLU A 57 -19.79 5.05 -11.15
N THR A 58 -21.05 4.68 -10.95
CA THR A 58 -21.85 5.21 -9.84
C THR A 58 -21.76 4.25 -8.66
N GLU A 59 -21.08 4.68 -7.59
CA GLU A 59 -20.91 3.89 -6.39
C GLU A 59 -21.92 4.25 -5.30
N THR A 60 -22.27 3.27 -4.46
CA THR A 60 -23.07 3.51 -3.25
C THR A 60 -22.14 3.57 -2.05
N ARG A 61 -21.89 4.77 -1.51
CA ARG A 61 -21.03 4.95 -0.33
C ARG A 61 -21.84 5.28 0.91
N ALA A 62 -21.47 4.70 2.05
CA ALA A 62 -21.99 5.08 3.35
C ALA A 62 -21.31 6.38 3.78
N ARG A 63 -22.10 7.42 4.06
CA ARG A 63 -21.57 8.70 4.55
C ARG A 63 -21.97 8.92 6.00
N ALA A 64 -21.03 9.36 6.83
CA ALA A 64 -21.31 9.83 8.17
C ALA A 64 -22.20 11.10 8.09
N SER A 65 -23.27 11.12 8.88
CA SER A 65 -24.19 12.27 8.91
C SER A 65 -23.48 13.52 9.43
N ILE A 66 -23.55 14.61 8.67
CA ILE A 66 -23.04 15.93 9.07
C ILE A 66 -23.84 16.50 10.29
N LEU A 67 -25.04 15.95 10.55
CA LEU A 67 -25.88 16.27 11.72
C LEU A 67 -25.57 15.41 12.97
N GLY A 68 -24.54 14.56 12.92
CA GLY A 68 -24.16 13.63 13.99
C GLY A 68 -23.70 14.28 15.31
N ALA A 69 -23.62 15.61 15.39
CA ALA A 69 -23.33 16.29 16.66
C ALA A 69 -24.48 16.14 17.70
N ILE A 70 -25.68 15.66 17.31
CA ILE A 70 -26.85 15.58 18.20
C ILE A 70 -27.71 14.30 17.99
N GLY A 71 -27.12 13.14 17.68
CA GLY A 71 -27.89 11.89 17.59
C GLY A 71 -27.09 10.67 17.13
N PRO A 72 -27.63 9.44 17.27
CA PRO A 72 -26.93 8.21 16.91
C PRO A 72 -26.55 8.19 15.44
N GLU A 73 -25.34 7.70 15.14
CA GLU A 73 -24.77 7.61 13.79
C GLU A 73 -25.69 6.83 12.84
N THR A 74 -26.48 7.55 12.04
CA THR A 74 -27.22 6.96 10.92
C THR A 74 -26.36 7.03 9.67
N ASN A 75 -25.79 5.90 9.27
CA ASN A 75 -25.16 5.73 7.97
C ASN A 75 -26.26 5.77 6.89
N TYR A 76 -26.14 6.67 5.92
CA TYR A 76 -26.99 6.66 4.72
C TYR A 76 -26.16 6.33 3.48
N THR A 77 -26.79 5.61 2.55
CA THR A 77 -26.23 5.22 1.27
C THR A 77 -26.47 6.32 0.24
N ALA A 78 -25.40 6.94 -0.25
CA ALA A 78 -25.48 7.95 -1.31
C ALA A 78 -24.89 7.39 -2.61
N LYS A 79 -25.57 7.64 -3.73
CA LYS A 79 -25.01 7.40 -5.07
C LYS A 79 -24.07 8.54 -5.42
N VAL A 80 -22.80 8.23 -5.64
CA VAL A 80 -21.77 9.21 -5.98
C VAL A 80 -21.11 8.77 -7.29
N ASP A 81 -20.91 9.72 -8.20
CA ASP A 81 -20.14 9.49 -9.42
C ASP A 81 -18.66 9.40 -9.07
N GLY A 82 -18.10 8.22 -9.29
CA GLY A 82 -16.69 7.90 -9.16
C GLY A 82 -16.01 7.83 -10.53
N TYR A 83 -14.78 8.31 -10.61
CA TYR A 83 -13.98 8.35 -11.84
C TYR A 83 -12.65 7.65 -11.63
N LYS A 84 -12.21 6.90 -12.64
CA LYS A 84 -10.94 6.18 -12.64
C LYS A 84 -10.20 6.45 -13.95
N ILE A 85 -8.89 6.60 -13.90
CA ILE A 85 -8.11 6.65 -15.14
C ILE A 85 -8.16 5.29 -15.86
N SER A 86 -8.37 5.29 -17.17
CA SER A 86 -8.37 4.07 -17.96
C SER A 86 -6.93 3.63 -18.27
N LYS A 87 -6.75 2.37 -18.72
CA LYS A 87 -5.45 1.90 -19.24
C LYS A 87 -4.90 2.80 -20.36
N TYR A 88 -5.78 3.33 -21.19
CA TYR A 88 -5.41 4.25 -22.27
C TYR A 88 -5.04 5.65 -21.76
N GLY A 89 -5.70 6.11 -20.69
CA GLY A 89 -5.33 7.34 -19.98
C GLY A 89 -3.95 7.24 -19.31
N ILE A 90 -3.62 6.10 -18.69
CA ILE A 90 -2.31 5.85 -18.06
C ILE A 90 -1.20 5.95 -19.10
N SER A 91 -1.29 5.18 -20.19
CA SER A 91 -0.30 5.23 -21.28
C SER A 91 -0.25 6.58 -22.02
N PHE A 92 -1.20 7.48 -21.77
CA PHE A 92 -1.16 8.85 -22.27
C PHE A 92 -0.37 9.76 -21.33
N VAL A 93 -0.57 9.64 -20.01
CA VAL A 93 0.16 10.41 -18.98
C VAL A 93 1.63 9.99 -18.91
N GLU A 94 1.94 8.69 -19.06
CA GLU A 94 3.33 8.16 -19.08
C GLU A 94 4.18 8.68 -20.26
N LYS A 95 3.56 9.35 -21.23
CA LYS A 95 4.25 9.98 -22.37
C LYS A 95 4.57 11.45 -22.12
N PHE A 96 4.19 12.01 -20.98
CA PHE A 96 4.55 13.37 -20.62
C PHE A 96 6.06 13.47 -20.39
N GLU A 97 6.69 14.48 -20.97
CA GLU A 97 8.08 14.80 -20.69
C GLU A 97 8.20 15.34 -19.26
N ASP A 98 9.31 15.06 -18.57
CA ASP A 98 9.52 15.39 -17.15
C ASP A 98 9.28 16.88 -16.85
N GLU A 99 9.70 17.78 -17.75
CA GLU A 99 9.50 19.23 -17.58
C GLU A 99 8.02 19.63 -17.65
N TYR A 100 7.25 19.02 -18.56
CA TYR A 100 5.81 19.25 -18.69
C TYR A 100 5.02 18.63 -17.53
N TYR A 101 5.45 17.46 -17.06
CA TYR A 101 4.90 16.78 -15.89
C TYR A 101 5.03 17.63 -14.62
N ASN A 102 6.22 18.18 -14.37
CA ASN A 102 6.48 19.00 -13.19
C ASN A 102 5.71 20.33 -13.19
N GLN A 103 5.53 20.95 -14.36
CA GLN A 103 4.71 22.16 -14.50
C GLN A 103 3.22 21.89 -14.19
N LEU A 104 2.69 20.76 -14.66
CA LEU A 104 1.31 20.36 -14.36
C LEU A 104 1.10 20.00 -12.89
N LEU A 105 2.13 19.47 -12.22
CA LEU A 105 2.10 19.15 -10.80
C LEU A 105 2.02 20.42 -9.93
N ASP A 106 2.80 21.45 -10.27
CA ASP A 106 2.87 22.74 -9.54
C ASP A 106 1.53 23.52 -9.58
N GLY A 107 0.75 23.35 -10.66
CA GLY A 107 -0.57 23.96 -10.83
C GLY A 107 -1.72 23.24 -10.10
N LEU A 108 -1.48 22.05 -9.56
CA LEU A 108 -2.49 21.26 -8.84
C LEU A 108 -2.39 21.53 -7.33
N HIS A 109 -3.48 22.02 -6.75
CA HIS A 109 -3.68 22.11 -5.30
C HIS A 109 -4.16 20.76 -4.75
N THR A 110 -3.62 19.70 -5.31
CA THR A 110 -3.67 18.43 -4.68
C THR A 110 -2.92 18.54 -3.37
N GLN A 111 -3.53 18.07 -2.29
CA GLN A 111 -2.76 17.22 -1.39
C GLN A 111 -2.31 15.99 -2.21
N ILE A 112 -1.45 16.21 -3.20
CA ILE A 112 -0.54 15.22 -3.72
C ILE A 112 0.46 15.27 -2.57
N PRO A 113 0.49 14.25 -1.70
CA PRO A 113 1.68 14.07 -0.89
C PRO A 113 2.83 14.19 -1.86
N ASP A 114 3.71 15.15 -1.58
CA ASP A 114 4.86 15.52 -2.37
C ASP A 114 5.39 14.30 -3.11
N ALA A 115 5.69 14.44 -4.40
CA ALA A 115 6.19 13.35 -5.24
C ALA A 115 7.38 12.67 -4.53
N ARG A 116 7.09 11.61 -3.77
CA ARG A 116 8.00 10.82 -2.94
C ARG A 116 9.27 11.57 -2.53
N GLU A 117 9.18 12.49 -1.58
CA GLU A 117 10.11 12.37 -0.46
C GLU A 117 9.57 11.28 0.46
N ASP A 118 9.81 10.02 0.08
CA ASP A 118 9.87 8.90 1.00
C ASP A 118 10.62 7.76 0.28
N ASN A 119 11.94 7.90 0.23
CA ASN A 119 12.87 6.78 0.15
C ASN A 119 12.80 5.93 1.45
N ALA A 120 11.60 5.63 1.96
CA ALA A 120 11.42 4.86 3.19
C ALA A 120 12.00 3.43 3.05
N ASP A 121 12.04 2.90 1.82
CA ASP A 121 12.63 1.59 1.53
C ASP A 121 14.14 1.52 1.84
N TRP A 122 14.84 2.66 1.80
CA TRP A 122 16.28 2.76 2.05
C TRP A 122 16.63 3.37 3.42
N GLU A 123 15.65 3.94 4.13
CA GLU A 123 15.91 4.50 5.46
C GLU A 123 16.23 3.37 6.45
N PRO A 124 17.41 3.40 7.11
CA PRO A 124 17.84 2.32 7.98
C PRO A 124 16.97 2.28 9.25
N LEU A 125 16.22 1.20 9.42
CA LEU A 125 15.46 0.88 10.62
C LEU A 125 16.42 0.53 11.75
N PRO A 126 16.48 1.33 12.83
CA PRO A 126 17.40 1.07 13.93
C PRO A 126 16.98 -0.19 14.71
N LEU A 127 17.95 -1.07 14.95
CA LEU A 127 17.78 -2.30 15.71
C LEU A 127 18.19 -2.08 17.18
N ASP A 128 17.22 -1.66 17.98
CA ASP A 128 17.38 -1.55 19.43
C ASP A 128 17.07 -2.89 20.12
N ARG A 129 18.10 -3.59 20.63
CA ARG A 129 17.92 -4.87 21.32
C ARG A 129 17.27 -4.75 22.69
N THR A 130 17.15 -3.54 23.23
CA THR A 130 16.39 -3.30 24.46
C THR A 130 14.89 -3.19 24.20
N ASP A 131 14.49 -3.08 22.92
CA ASP A 131 13.09 -3.03 22.51
C ASP A 131 12.40 -4.38 22.75
N PRO A 132 11.35 -4.44 23.60
CA PRO A 132 10.62 -5.67 23.85
C PRO A 132 9.92 -6.20 22.58
N ASN A 133 9.52 -5.32 21.66
CA ASN A 133 8.85 -5.71 20.42
C ASN A 133 9.83 -6.40 19.47
N LEU A 134 11.05 -5.89 19.31
CA LEU A 134 12.09 -6.55 18.51
C LEU A 134 12.45 -7.92 19.08
N ASN A 135 12.57 -8.02 20.42
CA ASN A 135 12.82 -9.31 21.07
C ASN A 135 11.67 -10.31 20.85
N SER A 136 10.43 -9.83 20.81
CA SER A 136 9.27 -10.66 20.46
C SER A 136 9.36 -11.18 19.02
N VAL A 137 9.71 -10.31 18.07
CA VAL A 137 9.95 -10.70 16.67
C VAL A 137 10.98 -11.83 16.60
N ILE A 138 12.16 -11.62 17.18
CA ILE A 138 13.25 -12.60 17.16
C ILE A 138 12.77 -13.95 17.71
N LYS A 139 12.11 -13.98 18.88
CA LYS A 139 11.60 -15.22 19.47
C LYS A 139 10.58 -15.93 18.60
N THR A 140 9.67 -15.18 17.97
CA THR A 140 8.66 -15.76 17.09
C THR A 140 9.27 -16.32 15.80
N LEU A 141 10.29 -15.66 15.24
CA LEU A 141 11.02 -16.16 14.09
C LEU A 141 11.84 -17.42 14.43
N GLU A 142 12.49 -17.46 15.59
CA GLU A 142 13.21 -18.66 16.07
C GLU A 142 12.27 -19.85 16.18
N LYS A 143 11.09 -19.65 16.76
CA LYS A 143 10.06 -20.69 16.84
C LYS A 143 9.64 -21.19 15.46
N VAL A 144 9.41 -20.28 14.50
CA VAL A 144 9.06 -20.67 13.13
C VAL A 144 10.17 -21.50 12.50
N ILE A 145 11.45 -21.15 12.70
CA ILE A 145 12.56 -21.95 12.19
C ILE A 145 12.58 -23.34 12.81
N ASP A 146 12.37 -23.45 14.13
CA ASP A 146 12.32 -24.74 14.82
C ASP A 146 11.16 -25.61 14.28
N ASP A 147 9.99 -25.01 14.05
CA ASP A 147 8.83 -25.69 13.48
C ASP A 147 9.08 -26.13 12.02
N VAL A 148 9.71 -25.28 11.19
CA VAL A 148 10.16 -25.63 9.82
C VAL A 148 11.21 -26.74 9.86
N HIS A 149 12.08 -26.75 10.87
CA HIS A 149 13.09 -27.78 11.04
C HIS A 149 12.47 -29.13 11.44
N GLY A 150 11.45 -29.11 12.30
CA GLY A 150 10.76 -30.31 12.77
C GLY A 150 9.75 -30.90 11.79
N ASP A 151 9.30 -30.13 10.78
CA ASP A 151 8.29 -30.60 9.82
C ASP A 151 8.88 -31.54 8.76
N ASN A 152 8.77 -32.85 9.03
CA ASN A 152 9.20 -33.91 8.13
C ASN A 152 8.36 -33.97 6.83
N GLY A 153 7.09 -33.56 6.88
CA GLY A 153 6.21 -33.52 5.70
C GLY A 153 6.67 -32.45 4.72
N TYR A 154 6.96 -31.25 5.24
CA TYR A 154 7.49 -30.15 4.44
C TYR A 154 8.83 -30.52 3.81
N SER A 155 9.70 -31.23 4.55
CA SER A 155 10.97 -31.73 4.03
C SER A 155 10.82 -32.73 2.88
N ALA A 156 9.77 -33.54 2.90
CA ALA A 156 9.56 -34.58 1.90
C ALA A 156 8.91 -34.02 0.63
N GLU A 157 7.92 -33.15 0.79
CA GLU A 157 7.09 -32.66 -0.32
C GLU A 157 7.69 -31.42 -1.00
N HIS A 158 8.36 -30.54 -0.26
CA HIS A 158 8.89 -29.27 -0.77
C HIS A 158 10.28 -28.92 -0.20
N PRO A 159 11.30 -29.77 -0.43
CA PRO A 159 12.63 -29.61 0.18
C PRO A 159 13.33 -28.30 -0.19
N GLU A 160 13.17 -27.82 -1.43
CA GLU A 160 13.80 -26.57 -1.88
C GLU A 160 13.16 -25.33 -1.26
N GLU A 161 11.82 -25.30 -1.16
CA GLU A 161 11.11 -24.20 -0.53
C GLU A 161 11.40 -24.16 0.97
N ARG A 162 11.43 -25.32 1.63
CA ARG A 162 11.84 -25.45 3.03
C ARG A 162 13.22 -24.85 3.25
N ARG A 163 14.19 -25.23 2.42
CA ARG A 163 15.55 -24.70 2.49
C ARG A 163 15.59 -23.19 2.26
N TYR A 164 14.90 -22.69 1.23
CA TYR A 164 14.80 -21.26 0.95
C TYR A 164 14.27 -20.48 2.17
N VAL A 165 13.16 -20.94 2.76
CA VAL A 165 12.56 -20.31 3.95
C VAL A 165 13.53 -20.36 5.13
N GLN A 166 14.14 -21.51 5.39
CA GLN A 166 15.07 -21.68 6.50
C GLN A 166 16.30 -20.77 6.35
N ASP A 167 16.91 -20.72 5.16
CA ASP A 167 18.08 -19.89 4.87
C ASP A 167 17.75 -18.40 5.07
N LYS A 168 16.61 -17.95 4.53
CA LYS A 168 16.17 -16.55 4.65
C LYS A 168 15.89 -16.14 6.10
N LEU A 169 15.11 -16.93 6.84
CA LEU A 169 14.78 -16.62 8.23
C LEU A 169 15.99 -16.71 9.15
N THR A 170 16.91 -17.65 8.90
CA THR A 170 18.16 -17.76 9.68
C THR A 170 19.04 -16.52 9.50
N VAL A 171 19.19 -16.06 8.25
CA VAL A 171 19.91 -14.83 7.94
C VAL A 171 19.22 -13.62 8.59
N ALA A 172 17.89 -13.54 8.51
CA ALA A 172 17.13 -12.46 9.14
C ALA A 172 17.37 -12.38 10.65
N ILE A 173 17.25 -13.50 11.38
CA ILE A 173 17.46 -13.52 12.84
C ILE A 173 18.88 -13.09 13.20
N LYS A 174 19.88 -13.60 12.45
CA LYS A 174 21.27 -13.21 12.66
C LYS A 174 21.44 -11.70 12.51
N THR A 175 20.93 -11.13 11.42
CA THR A 175 20.97 -9.69 11.16
C THR A 175 20.25 -8.89 12.23
N LEU A 176 19.04 -9.30 12.67
CA LEU A 176 18.30 -8.61 13.73
C LEU A 176 19.04 -8.58 15.08
N LYS A 177 19.88 -9.58 15.35
CA LYS A 177 20.69 -9.66 16.58
C LYS A 177 22.01 -8.89 16.47
N GLU A 178 22.65 -8.90 15.31
CA GLU A 178 24.04 -8.47 15.13
C GLU A 178 24.18 -7.07 14.51
N GLU A 179 23.29 -6.66 13.60
CA GLU A 179 23.45 -5.41 12.85
C GLU A 179 22.87 -4.19 13.59
N ALA A 180 23.38 -3.00 13.29
CA ALA A 180 22.87 -1.76 13.90
C ALA A 180 21.51 -1.36 13.33
N SER A 181 21.24 -1.68 12.07
CA SER A 181 20.02 -1.31 11.36
C SER A 181 19.74 -2.22 10.16
N ILE A 182 18.51 -2.23 9.67
CA ILE A 182 18.09 -2.91 8.42
C ILE A 182 17.24 -2.00 7.54
N SER A 183 17.17 -2.25 6.24
CA SER A 183 16.22 -1.55 5.37
C SER A 183 14.85 -2.25 5.32
N LEU A 184 13.80 -1.54 4.93
CA LEU A 184 12.48 -2.16 4.72
C LEU A 184 12.52 -3.17 3.56
N ALA A 185 13.29 -2.89 2.50
CA ALA A 185 13.50 -3.85 1.41
C ALA A 185 14.15 -5.16 1.91
N TYR A 186 15.08 -5.07 2.88
CA TYR A 186 15.65 -6.25 3.53
C TYR A 186 14.59 -7.02 4.32
N ALA A 187 13.81 -6.34 5.15
CA ALA A 187 12.71 -6.95 5.89
C ALA A 187 11.71 -7.65 4.97
N GLN A 188 11.38 -7.04 3.83
CA GLN A 188 10.46 -7.62 2.85
C GLN A 188 11.01 -8.95 2.30
N ALA A 189 12.28 -8.95 1.87
CA ALA A 189 12.90 -10.10 1.19
C ALA A 189 13.34 -11.23 2.13
N PHE A 190 13.59 -10.95 3.41
CA PHE A 190 14.15 -11.92 4.35
C PHE A 190 13.21 -12.32 5.49
N ILE A 191 12.15 -11.55 5.75
CA ILE A 191 11.17 -11.85 6.81
C ILE A 191 9.78 -12.03 6.19
N VAL A 192 9.29 -11.03 5.47
CA VAL A 192 7.89 -11.01 5.01
C VAL A 192 7.61 -12.08 3.95
N GLU A 193 8.44 -12.14 2.90
CA GLU A 193 8.27 -13.11 1.81
C GLU A 193 8.30 -14.57 2.30
N PRO A 194 9.32 -15.02 3.07
CA PRO A 194 9.35 -16.41 3.55
C PRO A 194 8.19 -16.74 4.49
N LEU A 195 7.78 -15.83 5.38
CA LEU A 195 6.58 -16.04 6.23
C LEU A 195 5.30 -16.15 5.39
N SER A 196 5.15 -15.30 4.38
CA SER A 196 3.97 -15.32 3.50
C SER A 196 3.86 -16.63 2.71
N ARG A 197 5.00 -17.20 2.28
CA ARG A 197 5.02 -18.54 1.66
C ARG A 197 4.52 -19.62 2.61
N LEU A 198 4.98 -19.61 3.86
CA LEU A 198 4.51 -20.55 4.89
C LEU A 198 3.01 -20.39 5.16
N ILE A 199 2.52 -19.15 5.34
CA ILE A 199 1.10 -18.87 5.58
C ILE A 199 0.26 -19.35 4.41
N LYS A 200 0.66 -19.07 3.17
CA LYS A 200 -0.08 -19.50 1.97
C LYS A 200 -0.13 -21.01 1.81
N ARG A 201 0.95 -21.72 2.14
CA ARG A 201 1.03 -23.17 2.00
C ARG A 201 0.30 -23.91 3.11
N PHE A 202 0.59 -23.54 4.36
CA PHE A 202 0.12 -24.27 5.53
C PHE A 202 -1.21 -23.73 6.07
N GLY A 203 -1.61 -22.51 5.69
CA GLY A 203 -2.90 -21.92 6.07
C GLY A 203 -3.11 -21.96 7.57
N SER A 204 -4.15 -22.67 8.00
CA SER A 204 -4.50 -22.85 9.42
C SER A 204 -3.79 -24.01 10.11
N ALA A 205 -2.85 -24.71 9.46
CA ALA A 205 -2.03 -25.73 10.09
C ALA A 205 -1.03 -25.09 11.07
N ALA A 206 -0.46 -25.89 11.97
CA ALA A 206 0.40 -25.40 13.06
C ALA A 206 1.53 -24.47 12.56
N LEU A 207 2.22 -24.84 11.48
CA LEU A 207 3.29 -24.03 10.89
C LEU A 207 2.77 -22.73 10.26
N GLY A 208 1.59 -22.76 9.64
CA GLY A 208 0.95 -21.56 9.09
C GLY A 208 0.52 -20.59 10.21
N VAL A 209 -0.04 -21.11 11.30
CA VAL A 209 -0.40 -20.33 12.50
C VAL A 209 0.84 -19.72 13.16
N ALA A 210 1.94 -20.48 13.29
CA ALA A 210 3.19 -19.97 13.82
C ALA A 210 3.76 -18.85 12.94
N ALA A 211 3.72 -19.01 11.61
CA ALA A 211 4.15 -17.98 10.67
C ALA A 211 3.28 -16.72 10.72
N THR A 212 1.96 -16.86 10.87
CA THR A 212 1.05 -15.71 11.08
C THR A 212 1.39 -14.96 12.36
N ALA A 213 1.61 -15.68 13.47
CA ALA A 213 1.98 -15.05 14.74
C ALA A 213 3.32 -14.30 14.65
N ALA A 214 4.31 -14.86 13.95
CA ALA A 214 5.59 -14.19 13.73
C ALA A 214 5.44 -12.93 12.86
N ARG A 215 4.56 -12.99 11.85
CA ARG A 215 4.24 -11.83 11.02
C ARG A 215 3.52 -10.74 11.81
N GLU A 216 2.58 -11.09 12.68
CA GLU A 216 1.89 -10.13 13.56
C GLU A 216 2.87 -9.45 14.54
N ALA A 217 3.80 -10.22 15.13
CA ALA A 217 4.85 -9.66 15.97
C ALA A 217 5.73 -8.67 15.18
N PHE A 218 6.07 -9.01 13.94
CA PHE A 218 6.86 -8.14 13.06
C PHE A 218 6.14 -6.85 12.71
N THR A 219 4.86 -6.92 12.32
CA THR A 219 4.02 -5.75 12.05
C THR A 219 3.86 -4.88 13.31
N THR A 220 3.70 -5.48 14.48
CA THR A 220 3.59 -4.75 15.75
C THR A 220 4.87 -3.96 16.05
N TRP A 221 6.04 -4.58 15.82
CA TRP A 221 7.32 -3.90 15.98
C TRP A 221 7.46 -2.72 15.00
N LEU A 222 7.12 -2.90 13.72
CA LEU A 222 7.16 -1.81 12.75
C LEU A 222 6.21 -0.66 13.09
N LYS A 223 4.97 -0.98 13.53
CA LYS A 223 4.01 0.02 14.01
C LYS A 223 4.58 0.81 15.21
N SER A 224 5.32 0.16 16.11
CA SER A 224 5.99 0.84 17.22
C SER A 224 7.12 1.80 16.79
N LYS A 225 7.62 1.64 15.56
CA LYS A 225 8.59 2.56 14.93
C LYS A 225 7.93 3.63 14.05
N GLY A 226 6.59 3.73 14.06
CA GLY A 226 5.84 4.68 13.24
C GLY A 226 5.61 4.22 11.80
N ILE A 227 5.91 2.96 11.48
CA ILE A 227 5.80 2.41 10.12
C ILE A 227 4.47 1.67 10.00
N ASN A 228 3.54 2.25 9.24
CA ASN A 228 2.19 1.71 9.02
C ASN A 228 2.02 0.98 7.66
N PHE A 229 3.05 1.00 6.81
CA PHE A 229 3.01 0.58 5.39
C PHE A 229 2.64 -0.90 5.15
N LEU A 230 2.77 -1.77 6.15
CA LEU A 230 2.49 -3.19 5.96
C LEU A 230 1.00 -3.53 5.77
N ASP A 231 0.05 -2.66 6.15
CA ASP A 231 -1.37 -2.99 5.98
C ASP A 231 -1.82 -2.99 4.49
N ASP A 232 -1.06 -2.36 3.57
CA ASP A 232 -1.35 -2.31 2.13
C ASP A 232 -0.52 -3.29 1.27
N LEU A 233 0.68 -3.70 1.70
CA LEU A 233 1.51 -4.71 1.00
C LEU A 233 0.91 -6.13 0.99
N PHE A 234 -0.22 -6.33 1.66
CA PHE A 234 -0.77 -7.65 1.95
C PHE A 234 -2.25 -7.84 1.58
N LYS A 235 -2.84 -6.90 0.83
CA LYS A 235 -4.11 -7.15 0.12
C LYS A 235 -3.86 -7.94 -1.16
#